data_AF-A0A6F8T843-F1
#
_entry.id   AF-A0A6F8T843-F1
#
_cell.length_a   1.000
_cell.length_b   1.000
_cell.length_c   1.000
_cell.angle_alpha   90.00
_cell.angle_beta   90.00
_cell.angle_gamma   90.00
#
_symmetry.space_group_name_H-M   'P 1'
#
loop_
_entity.id
_entity.type
_entity.pdbx_description
1 polymer ?
#
loop_
_entity_poly.entity_id
_entity_poly.type
_entity_poly.pdbx_seq_one_letter_code
_entity_poly.pdbx_strand_id
1 'polypeptide(L)' 'MSELVNLIALIIVFGVCLWLINAFIPMPGAIKSLLNILVLIVLIIYILQFFGIIHNILPVVRILK' A
#
# COMPACT_ATOMS: atom_id res chain seq x y z
N MET A 1 17.25 1.18 11.45
CA MET A 1 16.55 -0.12 11.65
C MET A 1 15.04 0.04 11.75
N SER A 2 14.51 1.07 12.43
CA SER A 2 13.06 1.33 12.52
C SER A 2 12.39 1.67 11.18
N GLU A 3 13.07 2.42 10.30
CA GLU A 3 12.51 2.86 9.00
C GLU A 3 12.16 1.70 8.04
N LEU A 4 13.03 0.67 7.95
CA LEU A 4 12.78 -0.52 7.12
C LEU A 4 11.62 -1.34 7.67
N VAL A 5 11.55 -1.49 9.00
CA VAL A 5 10.44 -2.20 9.65
C VAL A 5 9.12 -1.44 9.46
N ASN A 6 9.16 -0.12 9.45
CA ASN A 6 7.99 0.73 9.17
C ASN A 6 7.50 0.57 7.72
N LEU A 7 8.41 0.55 6.74
CA LEU A 7 8.08 0.26 5.35
C LEU A 7 7.41 -1.10 5.20
N ILE A 8 8.02 -2.14 5.78
CA ILE A 8 7.49 -3.51 5.73
C ILE A 8 6.12 -3.58 6.40
N ALA A 9 5.96 -2.97 7.59
CA ALA A 9 4.70 -2.91 8.30
C ALA A 9 3.60 -2.25 7.45
N LEU A 10 3.92 -1.16 6.76
CA LEU A 10 2.97 -0.48 5.90
C LEU A 10 2.59 -1.31 4.66
N ILE A 11 3.55 -1.97 4.02
CA ILE A 11 3.25 -2.91 2.91
C ILE A 11 2.32 -4.03 3.40
N ILE A 12 2.57 -4.58 4.59
CA ILE A 12 1.70 -5.59 5.21
C ILE A 12 0.30 -5.02 5.45
N VAL A 13 0.17 -3.80 5.99
CA VAL A 13 -1.13 -3.15 6.21
C VAL A 13 -1.91 -2.99 4.91
N PHE A 14 -1.28 -2.50 3.84
CA PHE A 14 -1.93 -2.41 2.52
C PHE A 14 -2.36 -3.78 1.98
N GLY A 15 -1.50 -4.79 2.12
CA GLY A 15 -1.80 -6.17 1.70
C GLY A 15 -2.98 -6.77 2.47
N VAL A 16 -3.00 -6.61 3.79
CA VAL A 16 -4.10 -7.08 4.65
C VAL A 16 -5.40 -6.34 4.34
N CYS A 17 -5.35 -5.01 4.14
CA CYS A 17 -6.51 -4.24 3.74
C CYS A 17 -7.11 -4.73 2.41
N LEU A 18 -6.28 -4.93 1.38
CA LEU A 18 -6.75 -5.44 0.08
C LEU A 18 -7.30 -6.86 0.21
N TRP A 19 -6.67 -7.72 1.03
CA TRP A 19 -7.16 -9.06 1.30
C TRP A 19 -8.54 -9.04 1.99
N LEU A 20 -8.71 -8.22 3.03
CA LEU A 20 -10.01 -8.04 3.70
C LEU A 20 -11.08 -7.56 2.71
N ILE A 21 -10.78 -6.56 1.89
CA ILE A 21 -11.73 -6.06 0.89
C ILE A 21 -12.12 -7.17 -0.08
N ASN A 22 -11.16 -7.95 -0.59
CA ASN A 22 -11.43 -9.06 -1.50
C ASN A 22 -12.15 -10.26 -0.85
N ALA A 23 -11.99 -10.46 0.46
CA ALA A 23 -12.58 -11.58 1.19
C ALA A 23 -14.02 -11.28 1.64
N PHE A 24 -14.29 -10.05 2.08
CA PHE A 24 -15.57 -9.68 2.69
C PHE A 24 -16.53 -8.97 1.75
N ILE A 25 -16.04 -8.37 0.65
CA ILE A 25 -16.88 -7.64 -0.31
C ILE A 25 -16.96 -8.44 -1.62
N PRO A 26 -18.09 -9.12 -1.92
CA PRO A 26 -18.28 -9.76 -3.20
C PRO A 26 -18.39 -8.69 -4.29
N MET A 27 -17.32 -8.52 -5.07
CA MET A 27 -17.23 -7.52 -6.13
C MET A 27 -17.37 -8.14 -7.53
N PRO A 28 -18.02 -7.44 -8.47
CA PRO A 28 -17.98 -7.80 -9.88
C PRO A 28 -16.54 -7.67 -10.43
N GLY A 29 -16.17 -8.53 -11.38
CA GLY A 29 -14.78 -8.69 -11.83
C GLY A 29 -14.09 -7.40 -12.32
N ALA A 30 -14.84 -6.48 -12.94
CA ALA A 30 -14.31 -5.19 -13.38
C ALA A 30 -13.83 -4.30 -12.22
N ILE A 31 -14.59 -4.26 -11.12
CA ILE A 31 -14.23 -3.46 -9.93
C ILE A 31 -13.03 -4.06 -9.21
N LYS A 32 -12.96 -5.40 -9.13
CA LYS A 32 -11.81 -6.10 -8.55
C LYS A 32 -10.50 -5.78 -9.28
N SER A 33 -10.53 -5.74 -10.61
CA SER A 33 -9.36 -5.38 -11.42
C SER A 33 -8.91 -3.95 -11.16
N LEU A 34 -9.85 -2.99 -11.14
CA LEU A 34 -9.57 -1.59 -10.82
C LEU A 34 -8.94 -1.41 -9.43
N LEU A 35 -9.48 -2.09 -8.41
CA LEU A 35 -8.95 -2.01 -7.05
C LEU A 35 -7.52 -2.56 -6.97
N ASN A 36 -7.25 -3.72 -7.58
CA ASN A 36 -5.91 -4.31 -7.60
C ASN A 36 -4.90 -3.41 -8.31
N ILE A 37 -5.27 -2.82 -9.46
CA ILE A 37 -4.41 -1.87 -10.18
C ILE A 37 -4.14 -0.63 -9.32
N LEU A 38 -5.18 -0.10 -8.66
CA LEU A 38 -5.06 1.08 -7.82
C LEU A 38 -4.11 0.84 -6.64
N VAL A 39 -4.25 -0.30 -5.95
CA VAL A 39 -3.35 -0.65 -4.84
C VAL A 39 -1.94 -0.93 -5.32
N LEU A 40 -1.76 -1.53 -6.51
CA LEU A 40 -0.44 -1.71 -7.11
C LEU A 40 0.26 -0.35 -7.36
N ILE A 41 -0.46 0.62 -7.92
CA ILE A 41 0.07 1.98 -8.17
C ILE A 41 0.47 2.65 -6.85
N VAL A 42 -0.39 2.58 -5.84
CA VAL A 42 -0.09 3.14 -4.50
C VAL A 42 1.16 2.50 -3.91
N LEU A 43 1.31 1.17 -4.03
CA LEU A 43 2.47 0.45 -3.52
C LEU A 43 3.76 0.85 -4.23
N ILE A 44 3.73 1.00 -5.56
CA ILE A 44 4.86 1.47 -6.37
C ILE A 44 5.28 2.86 -5.91
N ILE A 45 4.34 3.81 -5.85
CA ILE A 45 4.62 5.19 -5.42
C ILE A 45 5.26 5.19 -4.02
N TYR A 46 4.74 4.40 -3.09
CA TYR A 46 5.27 4.34 -1.73
C TYR A 46 6.71 3.82 -1.68
N ILE A 47 7.03 2.80 -2.47
CA ILE A 47 8.39 2.26 -2.58
C ILE A 47 9.33 3.33 -3.17
N LEU A 48 8.93 4.02 -4.25
CA LEU A 48 9.77 5.06 -4.84
C LEU A 48 10.00 6.25 -3.88
N GLN A 49 9.00 6.62 -3.07
CA GLN A 49 9.13 7.65 -2.03
C GLN A 49 10.12 7.21 -0.94
N PHE A 50 10.07 5.94 -0.51
CA PHE A 50 10.98 5.41 0.49
C PHE A 50 12.45 5.46 0.03
N PHE A 51 12.72 5.17 -1.25
CA PHE A 51 14.05 5.30 -1.83
C PHE A 51 14.46 6.74 -2.12
N GLY A 52 13.60 7.72 -1.87
CA GLY A 52 13.87 9.15 -2.11
C GLY A 52 13.95 9.53 -3.60
N ILE A 53 13.44 8.67 -4.50
CA ILE A 53 13.47 8.91 -5.96
C ILE A 53 12.45 9.97 -6.35
N ILE A 54 11.35 10.08 -5.59
CA ILE A 54 10.28 11.06 -5.79
C ILE A 54 10.03 11.85 -4.52
N HIS A 55 9.61 13.11 -4.68
CA HIS A 55 9.24 13.97 -3.56
C HIS A 55 8.06 13.37 -2.79
N ASN A 56 7.93 13.70 -1.51
CA ASN A 56 6.98 13.05 -0.62
C ASN A 56 5.54 13.53 -0.92
N ILE A 57 4.90 12.87 -1.89
CA ILE A 57 3.55 13.20 -2.37
C ILE A 57 2.47 12.59 -1.47
N LEU A 58 2.78 11.49 -0.78
CA LEU A 58 1.92 10.86 0.21
C LEU A 58 2.51 11.09 1.60
N PRO A 59 1.67 11.31 2.64
CA PRO A 59 2.18 11.43 4.00
C PRO A 59 2.86 10.11 4.39
N VAL A 60 4.13 10.18 4.78
CA VAL A 60 4.86 9.02 5.32
C VAL A 60 4.25 8.70 6.67
N VAL A 61 3.37 7.71 6.68
CA VAL A 61 2.71 7.24 7.90
C VAL A 61 3.74 6.50 8.73
N ARG A 62 4.13 7.08 9.86
CA ARG A 62 5.03 6.42 10.80
C ARG A 62 4.23 5.53 11.74
N ILE A 63 4.14 4.23 11.42
CA ILE A 63 3.41 3.26 12.25
C ILE A 63 4.20 2.89 13.51
N LEU A 64 5.53 2.82 13.38
CA LEU A 64 6.44 2.50 14.47
C LEU A 64 7.38 3.69 14.70
N LYS A 65 7.40 4.22 15.92
CA LYS A 65 8.28 5.32 16.34
C LYS A 65 9.63 4.79 16.81
#